data_AF-A0A1I2QIB4-F1
#
_entry.id   AF-A0A1I2QIB4-F1
#
_cell.length_a   1.000
_cell.length_b   1.000
_cell.length_c   1.000
_cell.angle_alpha   90.00
_cell.angle_beta   90.00
_cell.angle_gamma   90.00
#
_symmetry.space_group_name_H-M   'P 1'
#
loop_
_entity.id
_entity.type
_entity.pdbx_description
1 polymer ?
#
loop_
_entity_poly.entity_id
_entity_poly.type
_entity_poly.pdbx_seq_one_letter_code
_entity_poly.pdbx_strand_id
1 'polypeptide(L)'
;MNKLRVSDKEMVSVRPKDSAYAAAMARHISADGCQFVLARDKVAPGQRFRFKLEGHEPVVGTVRWVVADRVGFAFDRPLGRDSQQALTDHCRVMHGLELFLA
;
A
#
# COMPACT_ATOMS: atom_id res chain seq x y z
N MET A 1 -11.87 46.81 -29.71
CA MET A 1 -12.46 46.32 -28.44
C MET A 1 -12.57 44.81 -28.52
N ASN A 2 -11.56 44.07 -28.05
CA ASN A 2 -11.51 42.61 -28.15
C ASN A 2 -11.94 42.00 -26.80
N LYS A 3 -13.08 41.29 -26.78
CA LYS A 3 -13.52 40.53 -25.62
C LYS A 3 -12.62 39.30 -25.46
N LEU A 4 -11.80 39.29 -24.41
CA LEU A 4 -11.09 38.10 -23.95
C LEU A 4 -12.13 37.07 -23.50
N ARG A 5 -12.28 35.98 -24.26
CA ARG A 5 -12.87 34.76 -23.73
C ARG A 5 -11.87 34.18 -22.74
N VAL A 6 -12.18 34.28 -21.45
CA VAL A 6 -11.49 33.53 -20.42
C VAL A 6 -11.95 32.08 -20.61
N SER A 7 -11.11 31.27 -21.27
CA SER A 7 -11.28 29.83 -21.24
C SER A 7 -11.05 29.37 -19.81
N ASP A 8 -12.08 28.78 -19.22
CA ASP A 8 -12.00 28.01 -17.98
C ASP A 8 -10.77 27.10 -18.06
N LYS A 9 -9.72 27.49 -17.33
CA LYS A 9 -8.65 26.56 -17.00
C LYS A 9 -9.29 25.58 -16.04
N GLU A 10 -9.81 24.49 -16.59
CA GLU A 10 -10.05 23.26 -15.82
C GLU A 10 -8.76 22.98 -15.06
N MET A 11 -8.81 23.27 -13.76
CA MET A 11 -7.81 22.81 -12.82
C MET A 11 -8.06 21.30 -12.72
N VAL A 12 -7.51 20.57 -13.69
CA VAL A 12 -7.33 19.13 -13.57
C VAL A 12 -6.41 18.97 -12.37
N SER A 13 -7.01 18.81 -11.20
CA SER A 13 -6.34 18.28 -10.03
C SER A 13 -5.93 16.87 -10.44
N VAL A 14 -4.75 16.77 -11.06
CA VAL A 14 -3.97 15.54 -11.08
C VAL A 14 -3.73 15.24 -9.61
N ARG A 15 -4.68 14.53 -8.98
CA ARG A 15 -4.36 13.81 -7.74
C ARG A 15 -3.13 13.00 -8.12
N PRO A 16 -1.99 13.14 -7.42
CA PRO A 16 -0.90 12.20 -7.61
C PRO A 16 -1.53 10.83 -7.48
N LYS A 17 -1.55 10.05 -8.58
CA LYS A 17 -2.39 8.86 -8.69
C LYS A 17 -2.05 7.82 -7.62
N ASP A 18 -0.91 7.99 -6.95
CA ASP A 18 -0.41 7.13 -5.89
C ASP A 18 0.38 7.91 -4.83
N SER A 19 -0.28 8.74 -4.02
CA SER A 19 0.34 9.10 -2.73
C SER A 19 0.27 7.87 -1.82
N ALA A 20 1.41 7.41 -1.30
CA ALA A 20 1.45 6.31 -0.34
C ALA A 20 0.46 6.59 0.82
N TYR A 21 -0.40 5.61 1.12
CA TYR A 21 -1.40 5.73 2.16
C TYR A 21 -0.78 5.68 3.56
N ALA A 22 0.16 4.75 3.73
CA ALA A 22 0.92 4.54 4.96
C ALA A 22 2.22 3.79 4.67
N ALA A 23 3.24 4.05 5.48
CA ALA A 23 4.40 3.17 5.59
C ALA A 23 4.10 2.04 6.60
N ALA A 24 4.55 0.83 6.29
CA ALA A 24 4.24 -0.37 7.06
C ALA A 24 5.48 -1.25 7.28
N MET A 25 5.57 -1.92 8.42
CA MET A 25 6.58 -2.97 8.65
C MET A 25 5.92 -4.33 8.65
N ALA A 26 6.31 -5.22 7.74
CA ALA A 26 5.81 -6.58 7.69
C ALA A 26 6.46 -7.44 8.78
N ARG A 27 5.64 -8.25 9.45
CA ARG A 27 6.01 -9.24 10.48
C ARG A 27 5.19 -10.51 10.26
N HIS A 28 5.67 -11.63 10.79
CA HIS A 28 4.95 -12.92 10.73
C HIS A 28 4.48 -13.25 9.29
N ILE A 29 5.39 -13.12 8.33
CA ILE A 29 5.11 -13.31 6.90
C ILE A 29 4.91 -14.79 6.61
N SER A 30 3.83 -15.11 5.89
CA SER A 30 3.54 -16.44 5.36
C SER A 30 3.19 -16.36 3.86
N ALA A 31 2.82 -17.49 3.26
CA ALA A 31 2.34 -17.51 1.89
C ALA A 31 1.02 -16.73 1.72
N ASP A 32 0.13 -16.75 2.71
CA ASP A 32 -1.23 -16.22 2.57
C ASP A 32 -1.42 -14.84 3.20
N GLY A 33 -0.43 -14.34 3.93
CA GLY A 33 -0.54 -13.03 4.56
C GLY A 33 0.64 -12.63 5.40
N CYS A 34 0.49 -11.48 6.07
CA CYS A 34 1.42 -11.00 7.06
C CYS A 34 0.72 -10.09 8.07
N GLN A 35 1.42 -9.77 9.14
CA GLN A 35 1.06 -8.67 10.02
C GLN A 35 1.79 -7.41 9.56
N PHE A 36 1.09 -6.31 9.35
CA PHE A 36 1.68 -4.98 9.22
C PHE A 36 1.64 -4.24 10.56
N VAL A 37 2.72 -3.52 10.86
CA VAL A 37 2.75 -2.46 11.87
C VAL A 37 2.73 -1.12 11.14
N LEU A 38 1.74 -0.29 11.42
CA LEU A 38 1.49 0.97 10.71
C LEU A 38 1.74 2.17 11.61
N ALA A 39 2.24 3.27 11.05
CA ALA A 39 2.35 4.55 11.75
C ALA A 39 1.06 5.40 11.72
N ARG A 40 -0.06 4.85 11.20
CA ARG A 40 -1.29 5.61 10.90
C ARG A 40 -2.54 4.89 11.40
N ASP A 41 -3.42 5.65 12.06
CA ASP A 41 -4.54 5.10 12.83
C ASP A 41 -5.83 4.88 12.01
N LYS A 42 -5.84 5.22 10.72
CA LYS A 42 -7.04 5.20 9.87
C LYS A 42 -7.10 3.97 8.96
N VAL A 43 -6.80 2.78 9.47
CA VAL A 43 -7.00 1.53 8.72
C VAL A 43 -8.17 0.75 9.32
N ALA A 44 -9.03 0.21 8.46
CA ALA A 44 -10.20 -0.56 8.86
C ALA A 44 -10.21 -1.97 8.23
N PRO A 45 -10.83 -2.97 8.91
CA PRO A 45 -11.15 -4.25 8.28
C PRO A 45 -11.92 -4.09 6.96
N GLY A 46 -11.59 -4.93 5.98
CA GLY A 46 -12.14 -4.89 4.62
C GLY A 46 -11.43 -3.91 3.68
N GLN A 47 -10.58 -3.01 4.19
CA GLN A 47 -9.81 -2.11 3.35
C GLN A 47 -8.77 -2.88 2.53
N ARG A 48 -8.63 -2.52 1.26
CA ARG A 48 -7.71 -3.16 0.32
C ARG A 48 -6.50 -2.28 0.09
N PHE A 49 -5.34 -2.92 0.06
CA PHE A 49 -4.08 -2.26 -0.24
C PHE A 49 -3.30 -3.05 -1.27
N ARG A 50 -2.39 -2.34 -1.93
CA ARG A 50 -1.36 -2.91 -2.78
C ARG A 50 0.02 -2.37 -2.37
N PHE A 51 1.05 -3.17 -2.59
CA PHE A 51 2.44 -2.76 -2.48
C PHE A 51 3.29 -3.42 -3.57
N LYS A 52 4.48 -2.89 -3.81
CA LYS A 52 5.42 -3.42 -4.81
C LYS A 52 6.72 -3.82 -4.15
N LEU A 53 7.24 -4.98 -4.55
CA LEU A 53 8.60 -5.41 -4.25
C LEU A 53 9.41 -5.32 -5.55
N GLU A 54 10.65 -4.85 -5.47
CA GLU A 54 11.51 -4.73 -6.64
C GLU A 54 11.74 -6.09 -7.28
N GLY A 55 11.53 -6.20 -8.60
CA GLY A 55 11.66 -7.47 -9.33
C GLY A 55 10.48 -8.45 -9.19
N HIS A 56 9.40 -8.10 -8.47
CA HIS A 56 8.23 -8.96 -8.31
C HIS A 56 6.93 -8.28 -8.76
N GLU A 57 5.92 -9.11 -9.04
CA GLU A 57 4.55 -8.65 -9.30
C GLU A 57 3.99 -7.88 -8.09
N PRO A 58 3.15 -6.85 -8.31
CA PRO A 58 2.47 -6.15 -7.22
C PRO A 58 1.65 -7.11 -6.36
N VAL A 59 1.78 -6.96 -5.05
CA VAL A 59 0.98 -7.73 -4.10
C VAL A 59 -0.25 -6.92 -3.75
N VAL A 60 -1.42 -7.54 -3.87
CA VAL A 60 -2.71 -6.99 -3.48
C VAL A 60 -3.27 -7.85 -2.35
N GLY A 61 -3.96 -7.22 -1.41
CA GLY A 61 -4.61 -7.95 -0.33
C GLY A 61 -5.61 -7.10 0.45
N THR A 62 -6.16 -7.71 1.47
CA THR A 62 -7.27 -7.17 2.26
C THR A 62 -6.94 -7.20 3.76
N VAL A 63 -7.23 -6.10 4.45
CA VAL A 63 -7.16 -6.03 5.90
C VAL A 63 -8.23 -6.93 6.52
N ARG A 64 -7.81 -7.89 7.33
CA ARG A 64 -8.70 -8.85 8.02
C ARG A 64 -9.06 -8.40 9.42
N TRP A 65 -8.12 -7.78 10.12
CA TRP A 65 -8.31 -7.28 11.47
C TRP A 65 -7.37 -6.11 11.73
N VAL A 66 -7.74 -5.27 12.72
CA VAL A 66 -6.95 -4.14 13.20
C VAL A 66 -6.96 -4.17 14.72
N VAL A 67 -5.79 -4.16 15.34
CA VAL A 67 -5.62 -4.08 16.80
C VAL A 67 -4.52 -3.07 17.08
N ALA A 68 -4.89 -1.91 17.64
CA ALA A 68 -3.99 -0.76 17.79
C ALA A 68 -3.29 -0.40 16.46
N ASP A 69 -1.97 -0.46 16.42
CA ASP A 69 -1.12 -0.17 15.26
C ASP A 69 -0.85 -1.40 14.37
N ARG A 70 -1.46 -2.55 14.70
CA ARG A 70 -1.24 -3.83 14.02
C ARG A 70 -2.41 -4.20 13.14
N VAL A 71 -2.07 -4.69 11.96
CA VAL A 71 -3.01 -5.06 10.92
C VAL A 71 -2.71 -6.47 10.45
N GLY A 72 -3.71 -7.34 10.47
CA GLY A 72 -3.64 -8.62 9.78
C GLY A 72 -4.01 -8.42 8.32
N PHE A 73 -3.10 -8.74 7.42
CA PHE A 73 -3.28 -8.57 5.99
C PHE A 73 -3.25 -9.91 5.29
N ALA A 74 -4.31 -10.25 4.57
CA ALA A 74 -4.39 -11.44 3.73
C ALA A 74 -4.09 -11.06 2.28
N PHE A 75 -3.17 -11.78 1.65
CA PHE A 75 -2.88 -11.59 0.23
C PHE A 75 -4.01 -12.19 -0.62
N ASP A 76 -4.37 -11.53 -1.71
CA ASP A 76 -5.38 -12.04 -2.65
C ASP A 76 -4.90 -13.28 -3.40
N ARG A 77 -3.56 -13.42 -3.54
CA ARG A 77 -2.89 -14.59 -4.11
C ARG A 77 -1.73 -14.99 -3.21
N PRO A 78 -1.48 -16.30 -3.00
CA PRO A 78 -0.35 -16.75 -2.22
C PRO A 78 0.98 -16.25 -2.80
N LEU A 79 1.88 -15.80 -1.92
CA LEU A 79 3.24 -15.43 -2.31
C LEU A 79 4.12 -16.66 -2.46
N GLY A 80 4.86 -16.70 -3.57
CA GLY A 80 5.98 -17.64 -3.73
C GLY A 80 7.12 -17.36 -2.73
N ARG A 81 8.02 -18.34 -2.55
CA ARG A 81 9.14 -18.24 -1.60
C ARG A 81 10.02 -17.02 -1.85
N ASP A 82 10.30 -16.71 -3.11
CA ASP A 82 11.16 -15.58 -3.48
C ASP A 82 10.52 -14.23 -3.07
N SER A 83 9.21 -14.06 -3.30
CA SER A 83 8.49 -12.86 -2.87
C SER A 83 8.41 -12.74 -1.33
N GLN A 84 8.28 -13.86 -0.61
CA GLN A 84 8.31 -13.86 0.86
C GLN A 84 9.68 -13.44 1.40
N GLN A 85 10.75 -13.94 0.77
CA GLN A 85 12.12 -13.57 1.11
C GLN A 85 12.38 -12.09 0.82
N ALA A 86 11.99 -11.61 -0.37
CA ALA A 86 12.11 -10.19 -0.74
C ALA A 86 11.36 -9.26 0.23
N LEU A 87 10.14 -9.63 0.65
CA LEU A 87 9.39 -8.85 1.66
C LEU A 87 10.11 -8.82 3.02
N THR A 88 10.69 -9.96 3.42
CA THR A 88 11.46 -10.08 4.66
C THR A 88 12.71 -9.21 4.62
N ASP A 89 13.45 -9.24 3.52
CA ASP A 89 14.69 -8.48 3.35
C ASP A 89 14.40 -6.97 3.25
N HIS A 90 13.36 -6.59 2.50
CA HIS A 90 12.92 -5.20 2.40
C HIS A 90 12.63 -4.59 3.79
N CYS A 91 11.94 -5.33 4.66
CA CYS A 91 11.62 -4.88 6.02
C CYS A 91 12.81 -4.91 7.00
N ARG A 92 13.90 -5.64 6.69
CA ARG A 92 15.12 -5.67 7.51
C ARG A 92 16.05 -4.49 7.23
N VAL A 93 16.03 -3.96 6.00
CA VAL A 93 17.17 -3.18 5.47
C VAL A 93 17.04 -1.66 5.58
N MET A 94 15.87 -1.04 5.87
CA MET A 94 15.72 0.31 6.50
C MET A 94 14.47 1.14 6.11
N HIS A 95 13.55 0.68 5.26
CA HIS A 95 12.41 1.51 4.85
C HIS A 95 11.11 0.72 4.96
N GLY A 96 10.12 1.27 5.66
CA GLY A 96 8.79 0.66 5.70
C GLY A 96 8.25 0.49 4.28
N LEU A 97 7.46 -0.54 4.07
CA LEU A 97 6.75 -0.79 2.83
C LEU A 97 5.67 0.26 2.63
N GLU A 98 5.62 0.89 1.46
CA GLU A 98 4.55 1.81 1.12
C GLU A 98 3.30 1.02 0.70
N LEU A 99 2.20 1.25 1.42
CA LEU A 99 0.88 0.73 1.08
C LEU A 99 0.10 1.78 0.28
N PHE A 100 -0.51 1.35 -0.82
CA PHE A 100 -1.39 2.16 -1.66
C PHE A 100 -2.80 1.60 -1.62
N LEU A 101 -3.83 2.46 -1.66
CA LEU A 101 -5.21 1.99 -1.80
C LEU A 101 -5.36 1.25 -3.12
N ALA A 102 -6.06 0.11 -3.08
CA ALA A 102 -6.32 -0.75 -4.22
C ALA A 102 -7.79 -0.73 -4.65
#